data_AF-X1SNI8-F1
#
_entry.id   AF-X1SNI8-F1
#
_cell.length_a   1.000
_cell.length_b   1.000
_cell.length_c   1.000
_cell.angle_alpha   90.00
_cell.angle_beta   90.00
_cell.angle_gamma   90.00
#
_symmetry.space_group_name_H-M   'P 1'
#
loop_
_entity.id
_entity.type
_entity.pdbx_description
1 polymer ?
#
loop_
_entity_poly.entity_id
_entity_poly.type
_entity_poly.pdbx_seq_one_letter_code
_entity_poly.pdbx_strand_id
1 'polypeptide(L)' 'RKLFDAFGLADTNMIAASIKDVSQVIDSIIAGADSIAVPFSVFEAMCEHPLTSAGLDAFIKDYINIPQD' A
#
# COMPACT_ATOMS: atom_id res chain seq x y z
N ARG A 1 17.09 -2.42 7.09
CA ARG A 1 17.09 -3.88 7.32
C ARG A 1 18.50 -4.47 7.44
N LYS A 2 19.34 -4.46 6.38
CA LYS A 2 20.67 -5.11 6.36
C LYS A 2 21.56 -4.91 7.60
N LEU A 3 21.66 -3.69 8.15
CA LEU A 3 22.45 -3.43 9.36
C LEU A 3 21.84 -4.09 10.60
N PHE A 4 20.52 -4.05 10.77
CA PHE A 4 19.84 -4.68 11.90
C PHE A 4 20.04 -6.20 11.86
N ASP A 5 20.03 -6.79 10.66
CA ASP A 5 20.32 -8.22 10.47
C ASP A 5 21.76 -8.56 10.87
N ALA A 6 22.72 -7.76 10.39
CA ALA A 6 24.15 -7.97 10.68
C ALA A 6 24.49 -7.86 12.17
N PHE A 7 23.79 -7.00 12.92
CA PHE A 7 23.98 -6.81 14.36
C PHE A 7 23.07 -7.69 15.23
N GLY A 8 22.25 -8.55 14.63
CA GLY A 8 21.33 -9.42 15.38
C GLY A 8 20.23 -8.66 16.12
N LEU A 9 19.84 -7.46 15.66
CA LEU A 9 18.81 -6.62 16.25
C LEU A 9 17.41 -7.02 15.75
N ALA A 10 17.06 -8.30 15.90
CA ALA A 10 15.81 -8.86 15.38
C ALA A 10 14.56 -8.31 16.11
N ASP A 11 14.68 -7.99 17.40
CA ASP A 11 13.56 -7.51 18.21
C ASP A 11 13.23 -6.02 17.98
N THR A 12 14.09 -5.28 17.27
CA THR A 12 13.86 -3.87 17.00
C THR A 12 13.09 -3.68 15.69
N ASN A 13 11.92 -3.07 15.80
CA ASN A 13 11.10 -2.71 14.64
C ASN A 13 11.53 -1.37 14.04
N MET A 14 11.76 -1.33 12.73
CA MET A 14 12.02 -0.12 11.97
C MET A 14 10.70 0.51 11.52
N ILE A 15 10.51 1.78 11.88
CA ILE A 15 9.37 2.59 11.45
C ILE A 15 9.87 3.62 10.43
N ALA A 16 9.48 3.49 9.17
CA ALA A 16 9.79 4.49 8.16
C ALA A 16 8.85 5.71 8.34
N ALA A 17 9.43 6.90 8.52
CA ALA A 17 8.70 8.11 8.84
C ALA A 17 9.05 9.26 7.88
N SER A 18 8.35 10.39 8.02
CA SER A 18 8.48 11.56 7.14
C SER A 18 8.19 11.28 5.65
N ILE A 19 7.33 10.31 5.38
CA ILE A 19 6.88 9.96 4.03
C ILE A 19 5.95 11.05 3.47
N LYS A 20 6.10 11.36 2.19
CA LYS A 20 5.39 12.43 1.48
C LYS A 20 4.53 11.93 0.31
N ASP A 21 4.82 10.74 -0.21
CA ASP A 21 4.12 10.18 -1.36
C ASP A 21 4.11 8.64 -1.30
N VAL A 22 3.32 8.03 -2.20
CA VAL A 22 3.14 6.57 -2.27
C VAL A 22 4.42 5.86 -2.75
N SER A 23 5.28 6.51 -3.53
CA SER A 23 6.54 5.92 -3.98
C SER A 23 7.47 5.66 -2.80
N GLN A 24 7.59 6.62 -1.90
CA GLN A 24 8.38 6.48 -0.68
C GLN A 24 7.85 5.37 0.25
N VAL A 25 6.53 5.14 0.25
CA VAL A 25 5.94 3.99 0.96
C VAL A 25 6.45 2.68 0.36
N ILE A 26 6.32 2.53 -0.96
CA ILE A 26 6.75 1.33 -1.68
C ILE A 26 8.24 1.07 -1.45
N ASP A 27 9.09 2.09 -1.60
CA ASP A 27 10.53 1.99 -1.42
C ASP A 27 10.88 1.58 0.02
N SER A 28 10.18 2.12 1.02
CA SER A 28 10.38 1.77 2.43
C SER A 28 10.03 0.32 2.73
N ILE A 29 8.92 -0.17 2.17
CA ILE A 29 8.49 -1.57 2.32
C ILE A 29 9.50 -2.50 1.64
N ILE A 30 9.92 -2.19 0.41
CA ILE A 30 10.92 -2.98 -0.34
C ILE A 30 12.26 -2.98 0.40
N ALA A 31 12.66 -1.87 1.02
CA ALA A 31 13.87 -1.77 1.85
C ALA A 31 13.78 -2.59 3.17
N GLY A 32 12.58 -3.10 3.50
CA GLY A 32 12.32 -3.97 4.63
C GLY A 32 11.97 -3.22 5.91
N ALA A 33 11.26 -2.09 5.83
CA ALA A 33 10.66 -1.45 6.99
C ALA A 33 9.52 -2.31 7.57
N ASP A 34 9.43 -2.38 8.90
CA ASP A 34 8.43 -3.19 9.61
C ASP A 34 7.08 -2.45 9.71
N SER A 35 7.13 -1.12 9.74
CA SER A 35 5.94 -0.26 9.69
C SER A 35 6.25 1.10 9.08
N ILE A 36 5.21 1.86 8.75
CA ILE A 36 5.30 3.19 8.14
C ILE A 36 4.43 4.19 8.92
N ALA A 37 4.91 5.43 9.03
CA ALA A 37 4.15 6.57 9.54
C ALA A 37 3.91 7.56 8.40
N VAL A 38 2.66 7.65 7.94
CA VAL A 38 2.26 8.42 6.76
C VAL A 38 1.12 9.40 7.10
N PRO A 39 1.02 10.55 6.41
CA PRO A 39 -0.18 11.38 6.45
C PRO A 39 -1.41 10.63 5.92
N PHE A 40 -2.60 10.98 6.39
CA PHE A 40 -3.85 10.34 5.96
C PHE A 40 -4.06 10.41 4.44
N SER A 41 -3.72 11.53 3.81
CA SER A 41 -3.83 11.69 2.35
C SER A 41 -2.96 10.71 1.56
N VAL A 42 -1.78 10.35 2.08
CA VAL A 42 -0.92 9.34 1.46
C VAL A 42 -1.53 7.95 1.64
N PHE A 43 -2.06 7.65 2.83
CA PHE A 43 -2.76 6.39 3.10
C PHE A 43 -3.97 6.20 2.18
N GLU A 44 -4.78 7.23 1.98
CA GLU A 44 -5.91 7.19 1.04
C GLU A 44 -5.44 6.91 -0.39
N ALA A 45 -4.39 7.61 -0.85
CA ALA A 45 -3.82 7.41 -2.18
C ALA A 45 -3.25 5.99 -2.40
N MET A 46 -2.81 5.30 -1.34
CA MET A 46 -2.34 3.90 -1.43
C MET A 46 -3.46 2.91 -1.79
N CYS A 47 -4.73 3.27 -1.54
CA CYS A 47 -5.88 2.42 -1.82
C CYS A 47 -6.42 2.60 -3.26
N GLU A 48 -5.93 3.60 -3.99
CA GLU A 48 -6.43 3.97 -5.32
C GLU A 48 -5.57 3.36 -6.43
N HIS A 49 -6.21 2.79 -7.45
CA HIS A 49 -5.54 2.34 -8.66
C HIS A 49 -6.47 2.39 -9.88
N PRO A 50 -6.04 2.94 -11.03
CA PRO A 50 -6.91 3.11 -12.20
C PRO A 50 -7.57 1.81 -12.70
N LEU A 51 -6.85 0.68 -12.63
CA LEU A 51 -7.39 -0.61 -13.03
C LEU A 51 -8.42 -1.17 -12.03
N THR A 52 -8.34 -0.79 -10.76
CA THR A 52 -9.34 -1.19 -9.76
C THR A 52 -10.67 -0.49 -10.06
N SER A 53 -10.63 0.82 -10.30
CA SER A 53 -11.83 1.59 -10.68
C SER A 53 -12.42 1.08 -11.99
N ALA A 54 -11.58 0.87 -13.02
CA ALA A 54 -12.03 0.34 -14.30
C ALA A 54 -12.64 -1.07 -14.19
N GLY A 55 -12.06 -1.92 -13.33
CA GLY A 55 -12.58 -3.25 -13.06
C GLY A 55 -13.93 -3.22 -12.34
N LEU A 56 -14.11 -2.33 -11.37
CA LEU A 56 -15.38 -2.13 -10.67
C LEU A 56 -16.48 -1.64 -11.63
N ASP A 57 -16.17 -0.67 -12.48
CA ASP A 57 -17.11 -0.15 -13.47
C ASP A 57 -17.57 -1.24 -14.45
N ALA A 58 -16.64 -2.06 -14.93
CA ALA A 58 -16.96 -3.21 -15.77
C ALA A 58 -17.84 -4.22 -15.03
N PHE A 59 -17.50 -4.53 -13.78
CA PHE A 59 -18.27 -5.46 -12.94
C PHE A 59 -19.71 -4.99 -12.73
N ILE A 60 -19.91 -3.71 -12.41
CA ILE A 60 -21.24 -3.11 -12.24
C ILE A 60 -22.05 -3.20 -13.54
N LYS A 61 -21.43 -2.91 -14.68
CA LYS A 61 -22.07 -2.99 -16.00
C LYS A 61 -22.53 -4.42 -16.30
N ASP A 62 -21.67 -5.40 -16.05
CA ASP A 62 -22.02 -6.80 -16.27
C ASP A 62 -23.14 -7.26 -15.34
N TYR A 63 -23.10 -6.84 -14.07
CA TYR A 63 -24.13 -7.16 -13.09
C TYR A 63 -25.53 -6.66 -13.50
N ILE A 64 -25.63 -5.43 -14.02
CA ILE A 64 -26.90 -4.85 -14.50
C ILE A 64 -27.47 -5.64 -15.68
N ASN A 65 -26.62 -6.27 -16.49
CA ASN A 65 -27.05 -7.05 -17.66
C ASN A 65 -27.48 -8.49 -17.32
N ILE A 66 -27.35 -8.92 -16.06
CA ILE A 66 -27.86 -10.23 -15.62
C ILE A 66 -29.40 -10.14 -15.60
N PRO A 67 -30.12 -11.06 -16.27
CA PRO A 67 -31.57 -11.14 -16.18
C PRO A 67 -32.00 -11.23 -14.73
N GLN A 68 -32.86 -10.31 -14.31
CA GLN A 68 -33.46 -10.33 -12.97
C GLN A 68 -34.76 -11.13 -13.09
N ASP A 69 -34.89 -12.19 -12.29
CA ASP A 69 -36.16 -12.91 -12.11
C ASP A 69 -37.19 -12.05 -11.35
#